data_AF-A0A4R6Y673-F1
#
_entry.id   AF-A0A4R6Y673-F1
#
_cell.length_a   1.000
_cell.length_b   1.000
_cell.length_c   1.000
_cell.angle_alpha   90.00
_cell.angle_beta   90.00
_cell.angle_gamma   90.00
#
_symmetry.space_group_name_H-M   'P 1'
#
loop_
_entity.id
_entity.type
_entity.pdbx_description
1 polymer ?
#
loop_
_entity_poly.entity_id
_entity_poly.type
_entity_poly.pdbx_seq_one_letter_code
_entity_poly.pdbx_strand_id
1 'polypeptide(L)'
;MSIQTYIGIDYGLKRVGVAVGNTLTRHAEPLSVLQRIDDAQVIRAIEKLMREWQVQQLFVGVPRHPDGTAHDMTATCLAFIEQLRNILQVPVAEVDERYSSAVLRPKTTRSSNGKIRAAVQDDQAAALILQQYLNEC
;
A
#
# COMPACT_ATOMS: atom_id res chain seq x y z
N MET A 1 17.03 15.45 -13.00
CA MET A 1 16.01 14.99 -12.04
C MET A 1 16.68 14.04 -11.07
N SER A 2 16.51 14.22 -9.76
CA SER A 2 16.97 13.24 -8.77
C SER A 2 16.02 12.04 -8.76
N ILE A 3 16.58 10.85 -8.50
CA ILE A 3 15.78 9.65 -8.28
C ILE A 3 15.07 9.79 -6.94
N GLN A 4 13.77 9.59 -6.91
CA GLN A 4 12.96 9.60 -5.70
C GLN A 4 12.43 8.20 -5.44
N THR A 5 12.57 7.73 -4.21
CA THR A 5 12.07 6.49 -3.65
C THR A 5 10.83 6.77 -2.81
N TYR A 6 9.81 5.94 -3.00
CA TYR A 6 8.53 6.04 -2.34
C TYR A 6 8.19 4.72 -1.65
N ILE A 7 7.41 4.80 -0.58
CA ILE A 7 6.77 3.63 0.02
C ILE A 7 5.26 3.74 -0.15
N GLY A 8 4.63 2.61 -0.48
CA GLY A 8 3.18 2.43 -0.48
C GLY A 8 2.76 1.46 0.61
N ILE A 9 1.61 1.72 1.23
CA ILE A 9 1.06 0.91 2.30
C ILE A 9 -0.40 0.56 2.04
N ASP A 10 -0.73 -0.71 2.27
CA ASP A 10 -2.11 -1.20 2.37
C ASP A 10 -2.43 -1.49 3.84
N TYR A 11 -3.35 -0.72 4.42
CA TYR A 11 -3.64 -0.74 5.85
C TYR A 11 -4.82 -1.66 6.17
N GLY A 12 -4.50 -2.90 6.54
CA GLY A 12 -5.49 -3.89 6.97
C GLY A 12 -5.68 -4.00 8.50
N LEU A 13 -6.74 -4.69 8.93
CA LEU A 13 -7.02 -4.94 10.36
C LEU A 13 -6.00 -5.85 11.05
N LYS A 14 -5.45 -6.82 10.33
CA LYS A 14 -4.54 -7.84 10.88
C LYS A 14 -3.09 -7.65 10.42
N ARG A 15 -2.92 -7.11 9.23
CA ARG A 15 -1.63 -7.00 8.54
C ARG A 15 -1.59 -5.70 7.78
N VAL A 16 -0.40 -5.16 7.63
CA VAL A 16 -0.13 -3.95 6.85
C VAL A 16 0.87 -4.33 5.77
N GLY A 17 0.43 -4.30 4.51
CA GLY A 17 1.29 -4.54 3.35
C GLY A 17 2.16 -3.32 3.08
N VAL A 18 3.42 -3.51 2.75
CA VAL A 18 4.37 -2.44 2.44
C VAL A 18 5.02 -2.73 1.10
N ALA A 19 5.11 -1.71 0.25
CA ALA A 19 5.76 -1.75 -1.05
C ALA A 19 6.74 -0.59 -1.21
N VAL A 20 7.72 -0.77 -2.09
CA VAL A 20 8.69 0.27 -2.44
C VAL A 20 8.71 0.46 -3.94
N GLY A 21 8.99 1.67 -4.38
CA GLY A 21 9.11 2.01 -5.80
C GLY A 21 9.90 3.29 -5.97
N ASN A 22 10.33 3.58 -7.20
CA ASN A 22 11.13 4.77 -7.46
C ASN A 22 10.86 5.37 -8.85
N THR A 23 11.25 6.63 -9.03
CA THR A 23 11.03 7.38 -10.27
C THR A 23 11.95 6.98 -11.42
N LEU A 24 13.05 6.24 -11.16
CA LEU A 24 13.95 5.77 -12.22
C LEU A 24 13.34 4.59 -12.98
N THR A 25 12.92 3.56 -12.27
CA THR A 25 12.33 2.35 -12.88
C THR A 25 10.83 2.49 -13.12
N ARG A 26 10.17 3.43 -12.42
CA ARG A 26 8.72 3.59 -12.38
C ARG A 26 7.98 2.29 -12.06
N HIS A 27 8.62 1.44 -11.25
CA HIS A 27 8.10 0.15 -10.87
C HIS A 27 7.98 0.06 -9.34
N ALA A 28 6.86 -0.46 -8.85
CA ALA A 28 6.63 -0.76 -7.45
C ALA A 28 6.67 -2.28 -7.21
N GLU A 29 7.26 -2.68 -6.09
CA GLU A 29 7.35 -4.08 -5.68
C GLU A 29 6.98 -4.25 -4.19
N PRO A 30 6.39 -5.41 -3.80
CA PRO A 30 6.18 -5.73 -2.40
C PRO A 30 7.51 -5.77 -1.65
N LEU A 31 7.58 -5.06 -0.53
CA LEU A 31 8.77 -4.98 0.33
C LEU A 31 8.62 -5.85 1.58
N SER A 32 7.49 -5.73 2.28
CA SER A 32 7.27 -6.44 3.53
C SER A 32 5.79 -6.53 3.89
N VAL A 33 5.44 -7.43 4.81
CA VAL A 33 4.12 -7.51 5.42
C VAL A 33 4.30 -7.44 6.93
N LEU A 34 3.79 -6.38 7.53
CA LEU A 34 3.86 -6.13 8.97
C LEU A 34 2.64 -6.75 9.66
N GLN A 35 2.84 -7.43 10.78
CA GLN A 35 1.73 -7.85 11.64
C GLN A 35 1.23 -6.64 12.42
N ARG A 36 -0.08 -6.40 12.40
CA ARG A 36 -0.70 -5.31 13.14
C ARG A 36 -1.10 -5.79 14.53
N ILE A 37 -0.21 -5.56 15.49
CA ILE A 37 -0.50 -5.75 16.93
C ILE A 37 -1.07 -4.44 17.49
N ASP A 38 -0.41 -3.32 17.19
CA ASP A 38 -0.84 -1.96 17.47
C ASP A 38 -0.25 -1.00 16.44
N ASP A 39 -0.86 0.18 16.30
CA ASP A 39 -0.45 1.16 15.30
C ASP A 39 0.94 1.75 15.59
N ALA A 40 1.35 1.86 16.85
CA ALA A 40 2.66 2.40 17.21
C ALA A 40 3.80 1.47 16.78
N GLN A 41 3.62 0.15 16.87
CA GLN A 41 4.57 -0.84 16.36
C GLN A 41 4.69 -0.77 14.83
N VAL A 42 3.56 -0.64 14.14
CA VAL A 42 3.54 -0.49 12.69
C VAL A 42 4.28 0.79 12.27
N ILE A 43 4.01 1.92 12.92
CA ILE A 43 4.67 3.20 12.64
C ILE A 43 6.19 3.10 12.84
N ARG A 44 6.66 2.48 13.93
CA ARG A 44 8.11 2.27 14.15
C ARG A 44 8.75 1.41 13.06
N ALA A 45 8.05 0.37 12.60
CA ALA A 45 8.53 -0.48 11.51
C ALA A 45 8.59 0.29 10.18
N ILE A 46 7.57 1.09 9.86
CA ILE A 46 7.56 1.98 8.68
C ILE A 46 8.71 2.97 8.77
N GLU A 47 8.88 3.65 9.90
CA GLU A 47 9.96 4.63 10.10
C GLU A 47 11.35 4.02 9.89
N LYS A 48 11.56 2.76 10.33
CA LYS A 48 12.79 2.02 10.05
C LYS A 48 12.99 1.80 8.53
N LEU A 49 11.97 1.30 7.83
CA LEU A 49 12.03 1.09 6.38
C LEU A 49 12.28 2.40 5.64
N MET A 50 11.64 3.48 6.07
CA MET A 50 11.81 4.81 5.50
C MET A 50 13.24 5.34 5.59
N ARG A 51 13.91 5.12 6.74
CA ARG A 51 15.33 5.45 6.91
C ARG A 51 16.22 4.58 6.04
N GLU A 52 15.94 3.29 5.97
CA GLU A 52 16.73 2.34 5.18
C GLU A 52 16.68 2.65 3.68
N TRP A 53 15.48 2.96 3.17
CA TRP A 53 15.23 3.22 1.75
C TRP A 53 15.34 4.69 1.36
N GLN A 54 15.66 5.58 2.31
CA GLN A 54 15.76 7.03 2.10
C GLN A 54 14.53 7.58 1.37
N VAL A 55 13.35 7.32 1.93
CA VAL A 55 12.06 7.57 1.28
C VAL A 55 11.71 9.05 1.29
N GLN A 56 11.28 9.60 0.15
CA GLN A 56 10.84 11.00 0.05
C GLN A 56 9.34 11.19 0.33
N GLN A 57 8.52 10.16 0.12
CA GLN A 57 7.06 10.26 0.30
C GLN A 57 6.44 8.90 0.60
N LEU A 58 5.42 8.92 1.47
CA LEU A 58 4.61 7.76 1.83
C LEU A 58 3.23 7.85 1.19
N PHE A 59 2.74 6.74 0.66
CA PHE A 59 1.39 6.59 0.11
C PHE A 59 0.61 5.56 0.90
N VAL A 60 -0.63 5.87 1.27
CA VAL A 60 -1.51 4.98 2.04
C VAL A 60 -2.79 4.75 1.25
N GLY A 61 -3.11 3.48 0.99
CA GLY A 61 -4.40 3.08 0.44
C GLY A 61 -5.51 3.38 1.43
N VAL A 62 -6.58 4.03 0.95
CA VAL A 62 -7.79 4.27 1.72
C VAL A 62 -8.94 3.55 1.05
N PRO A 63 -9.58 2.58 1.75
CA PRO A 63 -10.77 1.92 1.22
C PRO A 63 -11.89 2.94 1.12
N ARG A 64 -12.46 3.11 -0.08
CA ARG A 64 -13.64 3.95 -0.31
C ARG A 64 -14.76 3.09 -0.88
N HIS A 65 -15.77 2.85 -0.06
CA HIS A 65 -16.90 2.02 -0.44
C HIS A 65 -17.99 2.87 -1.14
N PRO A 66 -18.55 2.39 -2.26
CA PRO A 66 -19.63 3.08 -2.98
C PRO A 66 -21.00 2.98 -2.29
N ASP A 67 -21.15 2.06 -1.34
CA ASP A 67 -22.40 1.59 -0.73
C ASP A 67 -22.56 1.95 0.76
N GLY A 68 -21.62 2.71 1.34
CA GLY A 68 -21.79 3.38 2.64
C GLY A 68 -21.57 2.52 3.90
N THR A 69 -21.32 1.23 3.78
CA THR A 69 -21.21 0.27 4.90
C THR A 69 -19.81 0.14 5.53
N ALA A 70 -18.85 0.99 5.13
CA ALA A 70 -17.45 0.89 5.57
C ALA A 70 -16.91 2.15 6.23
N HIS A 71 -17.75 2.87 6.97
CA HIS A 71 -17.29 4.05 7.70
C HIS A 71 -16.21 3.72 8.74
N ASP A 72 -16.27 2.55 9.39
CA ASP A 72 -15.36 2.23 10.50
C ASP A 72 -13.92 1.93 10.04
N MET A 73 -13.74 1.21 8.93
CA MET A 73 -12.40 0.94 8.38
C MET A 73 -11.77 2.20 7.83
N THR A 74 -12.53 2.96 7.03
CA THR A 74 -12.05 4.23 6.46
C THR A 74 -11.69 5.19 7.59
N ALA A 75 -12.52 5.33 8.62
CA ALA A 75 -12.20 6.17 9.77
C ALA A 75 -10.95 5.71 10.53
N THR A 76 -10.78 4.40 10.73
CA THR A 76 -9.58 3.83 11.36
C THR A 76 -8.32 4.11 10.52
N CYS A 77 -8.39 3.93 9.20
CA CYS A 77 -7.29 4.21 8.29
C CYS A 77 -6.94 5.71 8.28
N LEU A 78 -7.94 6.59 8.24
CA LEU A 78 -7.72 8.04 8.30
C LEU A 78 -7.08 8.46 9.63
N ALA A 79 -7.53 7.92 10.76
CA ALA A 79 -6.92 8.18 12.05
C ALA A 79 -5.44 7.72 12.09
N PHE A 80 -5.14 6.57 11.48
CA PHE A 80 -3.77 6.09 11.33
C PHE A 80 -2.91 7.00 10.43
N ILE A 81 -3.46 7.50 9.33
CA ILE A 81 -2.79 8.47 8.46
C ILE A 81 -2.46 9.76 9.21
N GLU A 82 -3.38 10.26 10.04
CA GLU A 82 -3.12 11.43 10.88
C GLU A 82 -2.00 11.16 11.89
N GLN A 83 -1.93 9.97 12.48
CA GLN A 83 -0.80 9.58 13.34
C GLN A 83 0.52 9.57 12.57
N LEU A 84 0.53 9.02 11.35
CA LEU A 84 1.71 9.02 10.48
C LEU A 84 2.16 10.45 10.15
N ARG A 85 1.24 11.34 9.79
CA ARG A 85 1.53 12.76 9.50
C ARG A 85 2.12 13.51 10.69
N ASN A 86 1.71 13.16 11.91
CA ASN A 86 2.21 13.78 13.13
C ASN A 86 3.59 13.26 13.55
N ILE A 87 3.90 12.01 13.27
CA ILE A 87 5.14 11.34 13.72
C ILE A 87 6.24 11.43 12.66
N LEU A 88 5.88 11.25 11.39
CA LEU A 88 6.82 11.21 10.29
C LEU A 88 7.09 12.62 9.75
N GLN A 89 8.34 12.87 9.38
CA GLN A 89 8.76 14.14 8.79
C GLN A 89 8.62 14.18 7.26
N VAL A 90 8.03 13.14 6.67
CA VAL A 90 7.81 13.07 5.22
C VAL A 90 6.36 13.39 4.87
N PRO A 91 6.09 13.81 3.63
CA PRO A 91 4.74 13.87 3.11
C PRO A 91 4.06 12.50 3.13
N VAL A 92 2.81 12.46 3.59
CA VAL A 92 1.93 11.28 3.58
C VAL A 92 0.69 11.58 2.75
N ALA A 93 0.56 10.88 1.62
CA ALA A 93 -0.54 11.04 0.67
C ALA A 93 -1.50 9.84 0.72
N GLU A 94 -2.78 10.12 0.49
CA GLU A 94 -3.84 9.12 0.40
C GLU A 94 -4.03 8.70 -1.05
N VAL A 95 -4.22 7.40 -1.29
CA VAL A 95 -4.52 6.84 -2.61
C VAL A 95 -5.86 6.11 -2.54
N ASP A 96 -6.75 6.40 -3.48
CA ASP A 96 -8.10 5.86 -3.54
C ASP A 96 -8.10 4.44 -4.12
N GLU A 97 -8.46 3.45 -3.31
CA GLU A 97 -8.42 2.02 -3.69
C GLU A 97 -9.48 1.60 -4.72
N ARG A 98 -10.46 2.46 -5.05
CA ARG A 98 -11.60 2.13 -5.94
C ARG A 98 -11.20 1.65 -7.33
N TYR A 99 -9.99 1.96 -7.79
CA TYR A 99 -9.51 1.57 -9.12
C TYR A 99 -8.86 0.18 -9.17
N SER A 100 -8.57 -0.46 -8.03
CA SER A 100 -7.91 -1.78 -8.03
C SER A 100 -8.81 -2.91 -8.54
N SER A 101 -10.13 -2.81 -8.32
CA SER A 101 -11.09 -3.85 -8.75
C SER A 101 -11.23 -3.98 -10.28
N ALA A 102 -10.99 -2.90 -11.03
CA ALA A 102 -11.06 -2.90 -12.50
C ALA A 102 -9.71 -3.20 -13.19
N VAL A 103 -8.58 -2.95 -12.50
CA VAL A 103 -7.22 -3.17 -13.04
C VAL A 103 -6.65 -4.54 -12.66
N LEU A 104 -7.17 -5.17 -11.60
CA LEU A 104 -6.94 -6.58 -11.31
C LEU A 104 -7.70 -7.46 -12.32
N ARG A 105 -7.24 -7.52 -13.57
CA ARG A 105 -7.38 -8.78 -14.31
C ARG A 105 -6.48 -9.78 -13.58
N PRO A 106 -7.02 -10.78 -12.86
CA PRO A 106 -6.15 -11.78 -12.26
C PRO A 106 -5.31 -12.39 -13.38
N LYS A 107 -3.98 -12.41 -13.22
CA LYS A 107 -3.14 -13.30 -14.02
C LYS A 107 -3.57 -14.71 -13.65
N THR A 108 -4.53 -15.26 -14.38
CA THR A 108 -4.99 -16.64 -14.19
C THR A 108 -3.84 -17.55 -14.60
N THR A 109 -3.10 -18.08 -13.64
CA THR A 109 -2.18 -19.18 -13.91
C THR A 109 -3.01 -20.46 -13.96
N ARG A 110 -3.06 -21.12 -15.13
CA ARG A 110 -3.68 -22.44 -15.25
C ARG A 110 -2.77 -23.43 -14.53
N SER A 111 -3.21 -23.93 -13.39
CA SER A 111 -2.59 -25.12 -12.78
C SER A 111 -2.78 -26.32 -13.73
N SER A 112 -1.81 -27.23 -13.75
CA SER A 112 -1.81 -28.47 -14.53
C SER A 112 -3.06 -29.35 -14.34
N ASN A 113 -3.85 -29.10 -13.27
CA ASN A 113 -5.09 -29.82 -12.96
C ASN A 113 -6.37 -29.06 -13.38
N GLY A 114 -6.29 -28.04 -14.24
CA GLY A 114 -7.46 -27.36 -14.83
C GLY A 114 -8.25 -26.43 -13.89
N LYS A 115 -7.86 -26.32 -12.61
CA LYS A 115 -8.49 -25.39 -11.65
C LYS A 115 -7.95 -23.98 -11.87
N ILE A 116 -8.85 -23.04 -12.18
CA ILE A 116 -8.55 -21.61 -12.20
C ILE A 116 -8.44 -21.15 -10.74
N ARG A 117 -7.23 -20.79 -10.30
CA ARG A 117 -7.02 -20.09 -9.04
C ARG A 117 -6.76 -18.63 -9.36
N ALA A 118 -7.58 -17.73 -8.82
CA ALA A 118 -7.23 -16.32 -8.75
C ALA A 118 -6.10 -16.21 -7.72
N ALA A 119 -4.85 -16.30 -8.18
CA ALA A 119 -3.69 -15.97 -7.37
C ALA A 119 -3.53 -14.45 -7.39
N VAL A 120 -4.49 -13.72 -6.84
CA VAL A 120 -4.18 -12.39 -6.30
C VAL A 120 -3.46 -12.71 -5.01
N GLN A 121 -2.14 -12.65 -5.08
CA GLN A 121 -1.29 -12.83 -3.93
C GLN A 121 -1.60 -11.61 -3.04
N ASP A 122 -2.23 -11.83 -1.87
CA ASP A 122 -2.67 -10.78 -0.93
C ASP A 122 -1.53 -9.80 -0.55
N ASP A 123 -0.27 -10.14 -0.85
CA ASP A 123 0.93 -9.34 -0.62
C ASP A 123 1.16 -8.23 -1.65
N GLN A 124 0.36 -8.14 -2.72
CA GLN A 124 0.58 -7.16 -3.81
C GLN A 124 -0.24 -5.87 -3.70
N ALA A 125 -1.20 -5.76 -2.79
CA ALA A 125 -2.08 -4.60 -2.70
C ALA A 125 -1.32 -3.28 -2.55
N ALA A 126 -0.35 -3.23 -1.62
CA ALA A 126 0.51 -2.06 -1.42
C ALA A 126 1.34 -1.70 -2.67
N ALA A 127 1.80 -2.70 -3.42
CA ALA A 127 2.56 -2.48 -4.65
C ALA A 127 1.66 -1.92 -5.76
N LEU A 128 0.42 -2.38 -5.86
CA LEU A 128 -0.56 -1.86 -6.83
C LEU A 128 -0.92 -0.41 -6.54
N ILE A 129 -1.16 -0.07 -5.26
CA ILE A 129 -1.40 1.30 -4.81
C ILE A 129 -0.25 2.22 -5.27
N LEU A 130 0.99 1.80 -5.00
CA LEU A 130 2.15 2.60 -5.36
C LEU A 130 2.40 2.65 -6.87
N GLN A 131 2.18 1.54 -7.57
CA GLN A 131 2.34 1.46 -9.02
C GLN A 131 1.37 2.41 -9.73
N GLN A 132 0.14 2.54 -9.23
CA GLN A 132 -0.83 3.49 -9.78
C GLN A 132 -0.28 4.91 -9.74
N TYR A 133 0.22 5.36 -8.58
CA TYR A 133 0.84 6.67 -8.46
C TYR A 133 2.03 6.85 -9.43
N LEU A 134 2.91 5.85 -9.52
CA LEU A 134 4.06 5.88 -10.42
C LEU A 134 3.68 5.89 -11.91
N ASN A 135 2.49 5.44 -12.27
CA ASN A 135 1.99 5.49 -13.65
C ASN A 135 1.38 6.84 -14.01
N GLU A 136 0.81 7.55 -13.04
CA GLU A 136 0.12 8.84 -13.24
C GLU A 136 1.08 10.05 -13.21
N CYS A 137 2.26 9.90 -12.59
CA CYS A 137 3.33 10.91 -12.57
C CYS A 137 4.25 10.87 -13.81
#